data_AF-A0A377D740-F1
#
_entry.id   AF-A0A377D740-F1
#
_cell.length_a   1.000
_cell.length_b   1.000
_cell.length_c   1.000
_cell.angle_alpha   90.00
_cell.angle_beta   90.00
_cell.angle_gamma   90.00
#
_symmetry.space_group_name_H-M   'P 1'
#
loop_
_entity.id
_entity.type
_entity.pdbx_description
1 polymer ?
#
loop_
_entity_poly.entity_id
_entity_poly.type
_entity_poly.pdbx_seq_one_letter_code
_entity_poly.pdbx_strand_id
1 'polypeptide(L)'
;MSQETPASTTEAQIKNKRRISPFWLLPFIALMIAGWLIWDSYQDRGNTVTIDFMSADGIVPGRTPVRYQGVEVGTVQDISLSDDLRKIEVKVSIKSDMKDALREETQFWLVTPKASLAGVSGLDALVGGNYIGMMPGKGKEQDHFVALDTQPKYRLDNGDLMIHLQAPDLGSLNSGSLVYFRKIPVGKVYDYAINPNKQGVVIDVLIERRFTDLVKKGSRFWNVSGVDANVSISGAKVKLESLAALVNGAIAFDSPEESKPAEAEDTFGLYEDLAHSQRGVIIKLELPSGAGLTADSTPLMYQGLEVGQLTKLDLNPGGKVTGEMTVDPSVVTLLRENTRIELRNPKLSLSDANLSALLTGKTFELVPGDGEPRKEFVVVPGEKALLHEPDVLTLTLTAPESYGIDAGQPLILHGVQVGQVIDRKLTSKGVTFTVAIEPQHRERVKGDSKFVVNSRVDVKVGAGWR
;
A
#
# COMPACT_ATOMS: atom_id res chain seq x y z
N MET A 1 -108.37 -41.34 -79.04
CA MET A 1 -109.32 -40.89 -78.01
C MET A 1 -108.53 -40.17 -76.94
N SER A 2 -108.80 -38.87 -76.82
CA SER A 2 -108.39 -37.99 -75.74
C SER A 2 -108.92 -38.49 -74.41
N GLN A 3 -108.22 -38.21 -73.31
CA GLN A 3 -108.85 -38.01 -72.01
C GLN A 3 -108.00 -37.02 -71.21
N GLU A 4 -108.47 -35.78 -71.17
CA GLU A 4 -108.13 -34.78 -70.15
C GLU A 4 -108.95 -35.05 -68.88
N THR A 5 -108.35 -34.88 -67.69
CA THR A 5 -108.84 -34.13 -66.49
C THR A 5 -107.99 -34.51 -65.25
N PRO A 6 -108.02 -33.76 -64.12
CA PRO A 6 -108.29 -32.34 -63.89
C PRO A 6 -107.18 -31.65 -63.03
N ALA A 7 -107.26 -30.32 -62.93
CA ALA A 7 -106.37 -29.47 -62.14
C ALA A 7 -106.56 -29.64 -60.62
N SER A 8 -105.46 -29.54 -59.85
CA SER A 8 -105.48 -29.28 -58.41
C SER A 8 -104.41 -28.24 -58.07
N THR A 9 -104.84 -27.02 -57.77
CA THR A 9 -103.98 -25.89 -57.38
C THR A 9 -103.51 -26.06 -55.94
N THR A 10 -102.20 -26.18 -55.73
CA THR A 10 -101.58 -26.22 -54.39
C THR A 10 -101.05 -24.83 -54.06
N GLU A 11 -101.64 -24.15 -53.07
CA GLU A 11 -101.08 -22.91 -52.52
C GLU A 11 -99.83 -23.22 -51.67
N ALA A 12 -98.70 -22.61 -52.02
CA ALA A 12 -97.44 -22.75 -51.31
C ALA A 12 -97.36 -21.76 -50.14
N GLN A 13 -97.35 -22.26 -48.90
CA GLN A 13 -96.98 -21.44 -47.74
C GLN A 13 -95.46 -21.25 -47.67
N ILE A 14 -94.99 -20.06 -48.01
CA ILE A 14 -93.58 -19.67 -47.91
C ILE A 14 -93.25 -19.29 -46.45
N LYS A 15 -92.51 -20.15 -45.75
CA LYS A 15 -91.90 -19.82 -44.45
C LYS A 15 -90.48 -19.33 -44.65
N ASN A 16 -90.26 -18.03 -44.51
CA ASN A 16 -88.95 -17.40 -44.66
C ASN A 16 -88.12 -17.59 -43.38
N LYS A 17 -87.09 -18.44 -43.41
CA LYS A 17 -86.23 -18.72 -42.26
C LYS A 17 -84.87 -18.03 -42.47
N ARG A 18 -84.72 -16.80 -41.97
CA ARG A 18 -83.43 -16.09 -41.94
C ARG A 18 -82.49 -16.81 -40.97
N ARG A 19 -81.57 -17.63 -41.50
CA ARG A 19 -80.39 -18.10 -40.78
C ARG A 19 -79.17 -17.40 -41.38
N ILE A 20 -78.47 -16.65 -40.55
CA ILE A 20 -77.16 -16.09 -40.91
C ILE A 20 -76.24 -17.30 -41.13
N SER A 21 -75.64 -17.38 -42.31
CA SER A 21 -74.78 -18.49 -42.71
C SER A 21 -73.54 -18.55 -41.80
N PRO A 22 -73.14 -19.73 -41.29
CA PRO A 22 -71.93 -19.90 -40.48
C PRO A 22 -70.64 -19.41 -41.16
N PHE A 23 -70.64 -19.25 -42.48
CA PHE A 23 -69.51 -18.70 -43.23
C PHE A 23 -69.16 -17.25 -42.88
N TRP A 24 -70.06 -16.48 -42.25
CA TRP A 24 -69.77 -15.11 -41.82
C TRP A 24 -68.96 -15.02 -40.51
N LEU A 25 -68.73 -16.14 -39.80
CA LEU A 25 -67.85 -16.19 -38.63
C LEU A 25 -66.37 -16.07 -39.01
N LEU A 26 -65.98 -16.60 -40.18
CA LEU A 26 -64.59 -16.63 -40.63
C LEU A 26 -63.95 -15.23 -40.74
N PRO A 27 -64.57 -14.23 -41.42
CA PRO A 27 -64.01 -12.87 -41.46
C PRO A 27 -63.98 -12.19 -40.09
N PHE A 28 -64.92 -12.48 -39.20
CA PHE A 28 -64.92 -11.93 -37.84
C PHE A 28 -63.76 -12.49 -37.00
N ILE A 29 -63.50 -13.79 -37.07
CA ILE A 29 -62.36 -14.44 -36.39
C ILE A 29 -61.04 -13.90 -36.96
N ALA A 30 -60.91 -13.76 -38.28
CA ALA A 30 -59.73 -13.18 -38.90
C ALA A 30 -59.47 -11.74 -38.43
N LEU A 31 -60.51 -10.93 -38.28
CA LEU A 31 -60.42 -9.56 -37.77
C LEU A 31 -60.00 -9.54 -36.29
N MET A 32 -60.50 -10.47 -35.47
CA MET A 32 -60.05 -10.62 -34.09
C MET A 32 -58.58 -11.02 -33.98
N ILE A 33 -58.11 -11.96 -34.81
CA ILE A 33 -56.69 -12.38 -34.81
C ILE A 33 -55.81 -11.22 -35.29
N ALA A 34 -56.22 -10.49 -36.33
CA ALA A 34 -55.48 -9.31 -36.81
C ALA A 34 -55.42 -8.21 -35.73
N GLY A 35 -56.53 -7.94 -35.05
CA GLY A 35 -56.58 -6.99 -33.94
C GLY A 35 -55.68 -7.41 -32.77
N TRP A 36 -55.66 -8.71 -32.45
CA TRP A 36 -54.79 -9.26 -31.42
C TRP A 36 -53.30 -9.14 -31.80
N LEU A 37 -52.92 -9.50 -33.03
CA LEU A 37 -51.54 -9.35 -33.52
C LEU A 37 -51.07 -7.88 -33.56
N ILE A 38 -51.97 -6.95 -33.89
CA ILE A 38 -51.67 -5.51 -33.85
C ILE A 38 -51.43 -5.06 -32.40
N TRP A 39 -52.23 -5.54 -31.46
CA TRP A 39 -52.08 -5.21 -30.03
C TRP A 39 -50.80 -5.79 -29.44
N ASP A 40 -50.51 -7.06 -29.73
CA ASP A 40 -49.30 -7.78 -29.33
C ASP A 40 -48.05 -7.08 -29.88
N SER A 41 -48.06 -6.76 -31.18
CA SER A 41 -47.00 -5.98 -31.83
C SER A 41 -46.83 -4.56 -31.29
N TYR A 42 -47.87 -3.98 -30.69
CA TYR A 42 -47.79 -2.65 -30.06
C TYR A 42 -47.17 -2.73 -28.66
N GLN A 43 -47.44 -3.80 -27.90
CA GLN A 43 -46.83 -4.01 -26.57
C GLN A 43 -45.37 -4.44 -26.66
N ASP A 44 -44.99 -5.19 -27.70
CA ASP A 44 -43.61 -5.66 -27.94
C ASP A 44 -42.68 -4.57 -28.48
N ARG A 45 -43.19 -3.38 -28.82
CA ARG A 45 -42.34 -2.22 -29.17
C ARG A 45 -41.70 -1.69 -27.91
N GLY A 46 -40.50 -2.17 -27.61
CA GLY A 46 -39.63 -1.58 -26.60
C GLY A 46 -39.44 -0.07 -26.81
N ASN A 47 -39.11 0.65 -25.75
CA ASN A 47 -38.83 2.07 -25.78
C ASN A 47 -37.55 2.34 -26.57
N THR A 48 -37.66 3.09 -27.65
CA THR A 48 -36.49 3.55 -28.40
C THR A 48 -35.88 4.77 -27.71
N VAL A 49 -34.59 4.70 -27.39
CA VAL A 49 -33.80 5.80 -26.86
C VAL A 49 -32.59 6.06 -27.74
N THR A 50 -32.15 7.31 -27.81
CA THR A 50 -30.94 7.73 -28.53
C THR A 50 -29.84 8.04 -27.53
N ILE A 51 -28.65 7.49 -27.75
CA ILE A 51 -27.48 7.69 -26.90
C ILE A 51 -26.34 8.25 -27.75
N ASP A 52 -25.85 9.43 -27.38
CA ASP A 52 -24.70 10.08 -28.00
C ASP A 52 -23.40 9.43 -27.51
N PHE A 53 -22.61 8.87 -28.42
CA PHE A 53 -21.24 8.39 -28.16
C PHE A 53 -20.21 9.24 -28.91
N MET A 54 -18.99 9.33 -28.36
CA MET A 54 -17.85 9.92 -29.07
C MET A 54 -17.22 8.96 -30.10
N SER A 55 -17.25 7.64 -29.81
CA SER A 55 -16.84 6.56 -30.72
C SER A 55 -17.81 5.38 -30.60
N ALA A 56 -18.09 4.70 -31.71
CA ALA A 56 -18.93 3.50 -31.77
C ALA A 56 -18.12 2.22 -32.05
N ASP A 57 -16.82 2.24 -31.75
CA ASP A 57 -15.94 1.10 -31.95
C ASP A 57 -16.47 -0.16 -31.24
N GLY A 58 -16.81 -1.17 -32.05
CA GLY A 58 -17.35 -2.45 -31.58
C GLY A 58 -18.80 -2.44 -31.12
N ILE A 59 -19.56 -1.37 -31.39
CA ILE A 59 -21.02 -1.36 -31.29
C ILE A 59 -21.60 -1.85 -32.63
N VAL A 60 -22.46 -2.88 -32.59
CA VAL A 60 -23.04 -3.50 -33.78
C VAL A 60 -24.58 -3.54 -33.68
N PRO A 61 -25.31 -2.96 -34.64
CA PRO A 61 -26.77 -3.05 -34.70
C PRO A 61 -27.27 -4.50 -34.66
N GLY A 62 -28.31 -4.75 -33.86
CA GLY A 62 -28.94 -6.05 -33.66
C GLY A 62 -28.12 -7.06 -32.85
N ARG A 63 -26.90 -6.70 -32.41
CA ARG A 63 -26.01 -7.62 -31.66
C ARG A 63 -25.55 -7.08 -30.32
N THR A 64 -25.26 -5.78 -30.22
CA THR A 64 -24.75 -5.20 -28.98
C THR A 64 -25.89 -5.07 -27.95
N PRO A 65 -25.83 -5.78 -26.81
CA PRO A 65 -26.85 -5.70 -25.79
C PRO A 65 -26.62 -4.48 -24.89
N VAL A 66 -27.71 -3.98 -24.31
CA VAL A 66 -27.67 -3.07 -23.16
C VAL A 66 -27.93 -3.89 -21.91
N ARG A 67 -27.03 -3.78 -20.94
CA ARG A 67 -27.06 -4.57 -19.71
C ARG A 67 -27.16 -3.69 -18.47
N TYR A 68 -28.07 -4.07 -17.59
CA TYR A 68 -28.16 -3.56 -16.23
C TYR A 68 -27.88 -4.70 -15.26
N GLN A 69 -26.88 -4.54 -14.38
CA GLN A 69 -26.47 -5.58 -13.42
C GLN A 69 -26.22 -6.97 -14.03
N GLY A 70 -25.71 -7.01 -15.27
CA GLY A 70 -25.44 -8.26 -15.99
C GLY A 70 -26.65 -8.85 -16.72
N VAL A 71 -27.86 -8.32 -16.55
CA VAL A 71 -29.08 -8.73 -17.25
C VAL A 71 -29.28 -7.90 -18.51
N GLU A 72 -29.63 -8.55 -19.63
CA GLU A 72 -29.94 -7.88 -20.89
C GLU A 72 -31.32 -7.20 -20.82
N VAL A 73 -31.29 -5.87 -20.92
CA VAL A 73 -32.45 -4.98 -20.80
C VAL A 73 -32.78 -4.24 -22.10
N GLY A 74 -31.93 -4.37 -23.12
CA GLY A 74 -32.20 -3.82 -24.44
C GLY A 74 -31.15 -4.22 -25.47
N THR A 75 -31.32 -3.73 -26.70
CA THR A 75 -30.47 -4.07 -27.84
C THR A 75 -30.30 -2.86 -28.74
N VAL A 76 -29.08 -2.63 -29.23
CA VAL A 76 -28.80 -1.59 -30.23
C VAL A 76 -29.54 -1.92 -31.53
N GLN A 77 -30.25 -0.94 -32.08
CA GLN A 77 -31.05 -1.07 -33.31
C GLN A 77 -30.39 -0.43 -34.51
N ASP A 78 -29.78 0.75 -34.34
CA ASP A 78 -29.21 1.54 -35.42
C ASP A 78 -28.09 2.45 -34.92
N ILE A 79 -27.18 2.83 -35.83
CA ILE A 79 -26.06 3.73 -35.55
C ILE A 79 -26.00 4.76 -36.69
N SER A 80 -26.11 6.03 -36.35
CA SER A 80 -26.00 7.15 -37.28
C SER A 80 -24.98 8.18 -36.79
N LEU A 81 -24.38 8.93 -37.71
CA LEU A 81 -23.62 10.13 -37.36
C LEU A 81 -24.62 11.29 -37.16
N SER A 82 -24.35 12.15 -36.19
CA SER A 82 -25.08 13.41 -36.04
C SER A 82 -24.90 14.30 -37.28
N ASP A 83 -25.81 15.25 -37.49
CA ASP A 83 -25.77 16.16 -38.65
C ASP A 83 -24.47 16.96 -38.77
N ASP A 84 -23.83 17.26 -37.63
CA ASP A 84 -22.54 17.97 -37.56
C ASP A 84 -21.31 17.05 -37.68
N LEU A 85 -21.53 15.73 -37.82
CA LEU A 85 -20.53 14.68 -37.90
C LEU A 85 -19.60 14.60 -36.68
N ARG A 86 -19.98 15.18 -35.53
CA ARG A 86 -19.14 15.22 -34.32
C ARG A 86 -19.45 14.13 -33.31
N LYS A 87 -20.65 13.53 -33.41
CA LYS A 87 -21.15 12.53 -32.48
C LYS A 87 -21.74 11.36 -33.23
N ILE A 88 -21.83 10.24 -32.53
CA ILE A 88 -22.46 9.03 -33.04
C ILE A 88 -23.73 8.81 -32.23
N GLU A 89 -24.87 8.91 -32.91
CA GLU A 89 -26.19 8.66 -32.35
C GLU A 89 -26.49 7.17 -32.45
N VAL A 90 -26.56 6.50 -31.30
CA VAL A 90 -26.88 5.08 -31.21
C VAL A 90 -28.31 4.93 -30.75
N LYS A 91 -29.18 4.38 -31.61
CA LYS A 91 -30.57 4.07 -31.26
C LYS A 91 -30.65 2.69 -30.62
N VAL A 92 -31.23 2.64 -29.43
CA VAL A 92 -31.36 1.43 -28.63
C VAL A 92 -32.83 1.16 -28.36
N SER A 93 -33.26 -0.08 -28.49
CA SER A 93 -34.56 -0.53 -28.00
C SER A 93 -34.39 -1.12 -26.59
N ILE A 94 -35.01 -0.48 -25.61
CA ILE A 94 -35.05 -0.91 -24.21
C ILE A 94 -36.39 -1.60 -23.95
N LYS A 95 -36.39 -2.69 -23.19
CA LYS A 95 -37.61 -3.42 -22.86
C LYS A 95 -38.62 -2.52 -22.11
N SER A 96 -39.90 -2.74 -22.36
CA SER A 96 -40.99 -1.89 -21.84
C SER A 96 -41.08 -1.88 -20.30
N ASP A 97 -40.62 -2.94 -19.64
CA ASP A 97 -40.54 -3.04 -18.17
C ASP A 97 -39.46 -2.13 -17.56
N MET A 98 -38.50 -1.68 -18.35
CA MET A 98 -37.43 -0.77 -17.95
C MET A 98 -37.71 0.69 -18.31
N LYS A 99 -38.91 1.01 -18.80
CA LYS A 99 -39.31 2.39 -19.15
C LYS A 99 -39.15 3.35 -17.97
N ASP A 100 -39.51 2.92 -16.77
CA ASP A 100 -39.40 3.75 -15.56
C ASP A 100 -37.96 4.06 -15.13
N ALA A 101 -37.01 3.27 -15.63
CA ALA A 101 -35.58 3.46 -15.38
C ALA A 101 -34.92 4.43 -16.36
N LEU A 102 -35.63 4.90 -17.40
CA LEU A 102 -35.16 5.90 -18.36
C LEU A 102 -35.50 7.32 -17.87
N ARG A 103 -34.71 7.79 -16.91
CA ARG A 103 -34.81 9.11 -16.28
C ARG A 103 -33.63 10.01 -16.62
N GLU A 104 -33.75 11.30 -16.42
CA GLU A 104 -32.73 12.34 -16.67
C GLU A 104 -31.32 11.98 -16.17
N GLU A 105 -31.19 11.38 -14.98
CA GLU A 105 -29.89 10.98 -14.42
C GLU A 105 -29.46 9.55 -14.78
N THR A 106 -30.11 8.92 -15.78
CA THR A 106 -29.74 7.57 -16.23
C THR A 106 -28.46 7.63 -17.03
N GLN A 107 -27.50 6.82 -16.62
CA GLN A 107 -26.16 6.83 -17.16
C GLN A 107 -25.94 5.62 -18.06
N PHE A 108 -25.30 5.87 -19.20
CA PHE A 108 -24.90 4.83 -20.16
C PHE A 108 -23.39 4.91 -20.39
N TRP A 109 -22.72 3.78 -20.60
CA TRP A 109 -21.30 3.74 -20.95
C TRP A 109 -20.99 2.49 -21.77
N LEU A 110 -19.96 2.56 -22.63
CA LEU A 110 -19.50 1.39 -23.38
C LEU A 110 -18.58 0.54 -22.49
N VAL A 111 -18.86 -0.76 -22.38
CA VAL A 111 -17.97 -1.72 -21.72
C VAL A 111 -17.24 -2.54 -22.78
N THR A 112 -15.92 -2.44 -22.75
CA THR A 112 -15.02 -3.25 -23.57
C THR A 112 -14.36 -4.34 -22.72
N PRO A 113 -14.22 -5.57 -23.24
CA PRO A 113 -13.53 -6.63 -22.53
C PRO A 113 -12.06 -6.29 -22.31
N LYS A 114 -11.59 -6.39 -21.07
CA LYS A 114 -10.17 -6.18 -20.73
C LYS A 114 -9.39 -7.48 -20.92
N ALA A 115 -8.30 -7.42 -21.69
CA ALA A 115 -7.35 -8.52 -21.77
C ALA A 115 -6.59 -8.65 -20.43
N SER A 116 -6.90 -9.68 -19.64
CA SER A 116 -6.21 -9.97 -18.38
C SER A 116 -5.33 -11.21 -18.55
N LEU A 117 -4.04 -11.09 -18.24
CA LEU A 117 -3.06 -12.18 -18.24
C LEU A 117 -3.25 -13.20 -17.09
N ALA A 118 -4.16 -12.93 -16.14
CA ALA A 118 -4.30 -13.70 -14.91
C ALA A 118 -5.14 -15.00 -15.02
N GLY A 119 -5.56 -15.42 -16.22
CA GLY A 119 -6.42 -16.59 -16.36
C GLY A 119 -6.30 -17.30 -17.71
N VAL A 120 -5.36 -18.24 -17.83
CA VAL A 120 -5.33 -19.25 -18.91
C VAL A 120 -6.42 -20.33 -18.74
N SER A 121 -7.54 -19.99 -18.09
CA SER A 121 -8.69 -20.87 -17.85
C SER A 121 -9.96 -20.03 -17.94
N GLY A 122 -10.24 -19.51 -19.13
CA GLY A 122 -11.36 -18.61 -19.37
C GLY A 122 -11.36 -17.99 -20.76
N LEU A 123 -10.90 -18.71 -21.78
CA LEU A 123 -10.97 -18.26 -23.18
C LEU A 123 -12.41 -17.97 -23.65
N ASP A 124 -13.43 -18.37 -22.90
CA ASP A 124 -14.83 -17.99 -23.11
C ASP A 124 -15.12 -16.51 -22.75
N ALA A 125 -14.35 -15.88 -21.86
CA ALA A 125 -14.52 -14.47 -21.49
C ALA A 125 -13.99 -13.50 -22.57
N LEU A 126 -13.18 -13.99 -23.51
CA LEU A 126 -12.82 -13.26 -24.74
C LEU A 126 -13.96 -13.28 -25.79
N VAL A 127 -15.07 -13.98 -25.52
CA VAL A 127 -16.19 -14.16 -26.46
C VAL A 127 -17.36 -13.20 -26.16
N GLY A 128 -17.34 -12.52 -25.01
CA GLY A 128 -18.33 -11.48 -24.70
C GLY A 128 -17.98 -10.20 -25.44
N GLY A 129 -18.54 -10.00 -26.63
CA GLY A 129 -18.41 -8.74 -27.38
C GLY A 129 -18.84 -7.53 -26.55
N ASN A 130 -18.52 -6.32 -27.04
CA ASN A 130 -18.83 -5.07 -26.35
C ASN A 130 -20.33 -4.99 -26.00
N TYR A 131 -20.63 -4.40 -24.84
CA TYR A 131 -22.00 -4.14 -24.41
C TYR A 131 -22.11 -2.74 -23.82
N ILE A 132 -23.32 -2.18 -23.81
CA ILE A 132 -23.59 -0.89 -23.18
C ILE A 132 -24.06 -1.15 -21.75
N GLY A 133 -23.36 -0.60 -20.76
CA GLY A 133 -23.81 -0.59 -19.37
C GLY A 133 -24.86 0.50 -19.15
N MET A 134 -25.85 0.21 -18.32
CA MET A 134 -26.89 1.15 -17.90
C MET A 134 -26.87 1.29 -16.37
N MET A 135 -27.11 2.49 -15.86
CA MET A 135 -27.38 2.75 -14.45
C MET A 135 -28.58 3.70 -14.33
N PRO A 136 -29.73 3.24 -13.79
CA PRO A 136 -30.89 4.08 -13.56
C PRO A 136 -30.59 5.22 -12.59
N GLY A 137 -31.11 6.40 -12.88
CA GLY A 137 -31.03 7.59 -12.02
C GLY A 137 -32.40 8.13 -11.62
N LYS A 138 -32.42 9.28 -10.94
CA LYS A 138 -33.67 10.01 -10.65
C LYS A 138 -33.93 11.05 -11.74
N GLY A 139 -35.03 11.79 -11.58
CA GLY A 139 -35.38 12.91 -12.47
C GLY A 139 -36.55 12.61 -13.39
N LYS A 140 -36.69 13.44 -14.44
CA LYS A 140 -37.82 13.38 -15.39
C LYS A 140 -37.62 12.28 -16.41
N GLU A 141 -38.69 11.89 -17.11
CA GLU A 141 -38.58 10.99 -18.27
C GLU A 141 -37.72 11.63 -19.35
N GLN A 142 -36.83 10.83 -19.93
CA GLN A 142 -35.88 11.26 -20.93
C GLN A 142 -35.63 10.12 -21.93
N ASP A 143 -35.53 10.45 -23.22
CA ASP A 143 -35.29 9.51 -24.32
C ASP A 143 -33.94 9.76 -25.05
N HIS A 144 -33.27 10.88 -24.74
CA HIS A 144 -31.99 11.27 -25.29
C HIS A 144 -30.91 11.37 -24.22
N PHE A 145 -29.83 10.63 -24.38
CA PHE A 145 -28.76 10.49 -23.38
C PHE A 145 -27.38 10.77 -23.98
N VAL A 146 -26.43 11.11 -23.13
CA VAL A 146 -25.01 11.20 -23.49
C VAL A 146 -24.27 10.09 -22.77
N ALA A 147 -23.51 9.28 -23.50
CA ALA A 147 -22.70 8.23 -22.92
C ALA A 147 -21.53 8.83 -22.12
N LEU A 148 -21.25 8.22 -20.98
CA LEU A 148 -20.06 8.48 -20.19
C LEU A 148 -18.85 7.79 -20.84
N ASP A 149 -17.69 8.45 -20.78
CA ASP A 149 -16.42 7.92 -21.29
C ASP A 149 -15.94 6.69 -20.50
N THR A 150 -16.33 6.61 -19.22
CA THR A 150 -15.91 5.55 -18.30
C THR A 150 -17.09 5.09 -17.45
N GLN A 151 -17.00 3.85 -16.96
CA GLN A 151 -18.01 3.31 -16.05
C GLN A 151 -18.13 4.21 -14.80
N PRO A 152 -19.33 4.69 -14.44
CA PRO A 152 -19.53 5.47 -13.24
C PRO A 152 -19.18 4.63 -12.00
N LYS A 153 -18.57 5.27 -11.00
CA LYS A 153 -18.16 4.62 -9.75
C LYS A 153 -19.39 4.02 -9.07
N TYR A 154 -19.44 2.69 -9.00
CA TYR A 154 -20.54 1.92 -8.43
C TYR A 154 -20.59 2.17 -6.91
N ARG A 155 -21.42 3.13 -6.44
CA ARG A 155 -21.73 3.31 -5.01
C ARG A 155 -22.84 2.35 -4.60
N LEU A 156 -22.57 1.05 -4.63
CA LEU A 156 -23.44 0.14 -3.89
C LEU A 156 -22.99 0.17 -2.44
N ASP A 157 -23.88 0.66 -1.59
CA ASP A 157 -23.78 0.50 -0.14
C ASP A 157 -24.06 -0.97 0.22
N ASN A 158 -23.15 -1.85 -0.19
CA ASN A 158 -23.22 -3.29 0.05
C ASN A 158 -22.68 -3.68 1.43
N GLY A 159 -22.34 -2.69 2.26
CA GLY A 159 -21.65 -2.87 3.55
C GLY A 159 -20.14 -3.15 3.41
N ASP A 160 -19.57 -2.99 2.22
CA ASP A 160 -18.12 -2.98 2.02
C ASP A 160 -17.54 -1.68 2.59
N LEU A 161 -16.30 -1.72 3.07
CA LEU A 161 -15.63 -0.56 3.66
C LEU A 161 -14.67 0.03 2.62
N MET A 162 -14.96 1.25 2.16
CA MET A 162 -14.04 2.05 1.36
C MET A 162 -13.16 2.89 2.28
N ILE A 163 -11.85 2.83 2.08
CA ILE A 163 -10.85 3.64 2.79
C ILE A 163 -9.89 4.26 1.78
N HIS A 164 -9.18 5.31 2.20
CA HIS A 164 -8.19 6.00 1.38
C HIS A 164 -6.79 5.80 1.93
N LEU A 165 -5.84 5.46 1.06
CA LEU A 165 -4.43 5.38 1.41
C LEU A 165 -3.67 6.53 0.76
N GLN A 166 -2.90 7.27 1.56
CA GLN A 166 -2.00 8.32 1.09
C GLN A 166 -0.60 7.74 0.89
N ALA A 167 -0.02 8.01 -0.28
CA ALA A 167 1.32 7.58 -0.64
C ALA A 167 2.05 8.69 -1.44
N PRO A 168 3.39 8.75 -1.38
CA PRO A 168 4.17 9.68 -2.20
C PRO A 168 4.05 9.38 -3.70
N ASP A 169 3.88 8.12 -4.07
CA ASP A 169 3.63 7.66 -5.43
C ASP A 169 2.81 6.35 -5.43
N LEU A 170 2.40 5.89 -6.61
CA LEU A 170 1.55 4.70 -6.76
C LEU A 170 2.34 3.37 -6.60
N GLY A 171 3.66 3.41 -6.72
CA GLY A 171 4.50 2.22 -6.79
C GLY A 171 4.12 1.32 -7.96
N SER A 172 4.02 0.02 -7.68
CA SER A 172 3.58 -1.03 -8.64
C SER A 172 2.12 -1.45 -8.43
N LEU A 173 1.33 -0.62 -7.75
CA LEU A 173 -0.09 -0.86 -7.51
C LEU A 173 -0.93 -0.43 -8.72
N ASN A 174 -1.99 -1.19 -8.98
CA ASN A 174 -2.90 -1.04 -10.10
C ASN A 174 -4.34 -1.15 -9.58
N SER A 175 -5.33 -0.71 -10.34
CA SER A 175 -6.73 -1.06 -10.05
C SER A 175 -6.88 -2.59 -10.06
N GLY A 176 -7.35 -3.16 -8.96
CA GLY A 176 -7.47 -4.60 -8.76
C GLY A 176 -6.30 -5.26 -8.01
N SER A 177 -5.23 -4.53 -7.64
CA SER A 177 -4.21 -5.05 -6.71
C SER A 177 -4.85 -5.54 -5.41
N LEU A 178 -4.38 -6.66 -4.90
CA LEU A 178 -5.00 -7.31 -3.74
C LEU A 178 -4.55 -6.66 -2.42
N VAL A 179 -5.47 -6.62 -1.46
CA VAL A 179 -5.21 -6.20 -0.08
C VAL A 179 -5.26 -7.41 0.84
N TYR A 180 -4.19 -7.63 1.58
CA TYR A 180 -3.99 -8.81 2.41
C TYR A 180 -4.03 -8.50 3.90
N PHE A 181 -4.70 -9.37 4.66
CA PHE A 181 -4.54 -9.48 6.10
C PHE A 181 -3.99 -10.87 6.42
N ARG A 182 -2.83 -10.94 7.09
CA ARG A 182 -2.14 -12.22 7.38
C ARG A 182 -2.03 -13.14 6.14
N LYS A 183 -1.75 -12.55 4.97
CA LYS A 183 -1.63 -13.23 3.66
C LYS A 183 -2.95 -13.81 3.11
N ILE A 184 -4.10 -13.46 3.67
CA ILE A 184 -5.43 -13.76 3.13
C ILE A 184 -5.94 -12.54 2.38
N PRO A 185 -6.39 -12.65 1.11
CA PRO A 185 -6.95 -11.52 0.38
C PRO A 185 -8.31 -11.15 0.99
N VAL A 186 -8.44 -9.90 1.43
CA VAL A 186 -9.63 -9.38 2.12
C VAL A 186 -10.23 -8.15 1.43
N GLY A 187 -9.58 -7.66 0.38
CA GLY A 187 -10.01 -6.50 -0.37
C GLY A 187 -9.15 -6.28 -1.60
N LYS A 188 -9.38 -5.15 -2.27
CA LYS A 188 -8.65 -4.76 -3.48
C LYS A 188 -8.56 -3.25 -3.61
N VAL A 189 -7.54 -2.79 -4.32
CA VAL A 189 -7.46 -1.41 -4.82
C VAL A 189 -8.61 -1.20 -5.80
N TYR A 190 -9.47 -0.23 -5.50
CA TYR A 190 -10.61 0.14 -6.32
C TYR A 190 -10.17 1.12 -7.42
N ASP A 191 -9.52 2.21 -7.03
CA ASP A 191 -9.09 3.28 -7.92
C ASP A 191 -7.90 4.05 -7.31
N TYR A 192 -7.30 4.96 -8.07
CA TYR A 192 -6.28 5.87 -7.58
C TYR A 192 -6.34 7.22 -8.31
N ALA A 193 -5.97 8.28 -7.60
CA ALA A 193 -5.93 9.63 -8.14
C ALA A 193 -4.70 10.39 -7.63
N ILE A 194 -4.22 11.35 -8.42
CA ILE A 194 -3.18 12.28 -7.95
C ILE A 194 -3.82 13.27 -6.97
N ASN A 195 -3.14 13.52 -5.85
CA ASN A 195 -3.58 14.53 -4.90
C ASN A 195 -3.73 15.90 -5.57
N PRO A 196 -4.71 16.74 -5.20
CA PRO A 196 -4.88 18.08 -5.78
C PRO A 196 -3.61 18.97 -5.68
N ASN A 197 -2.80 18.76 -4.64
CA ASN A 197 -1.54 19.47 -4.41
C ASN A 197 -0.35 18.94 -5.25
N LYS A 198 -0.54 17.86 -6.02
CA LYS A 198 0.48 17.16 -6.84
C LYS A 198 1.68 16.61 -6.05
N GLN A 199 1.58 16.46 -4.73
CA GLN A 199 2.66 15.96 -3.86
C GLN A 199 2.53 14.47 -3.51
N GLY A 200 1.56 13.77 -4.10
CA GLY A 200 1.38 12.33 -3.92
C GLY A 200 0.13 11.81 -4.60
N VAL A 201 -0.28 10.61 -4.20
CA VAL A 201 -1.49 9.94 -4.70
C VAL A 201 -2.42 9.56 -3.54
N VAL A 202 -3.71 9.47 -3.85
CA VAL A 202 -4.71 8.78 -3.03
C VAL A 202 -5.06 7.48 -3.73
N ILE A 203 -5.03 6.39 -2.97
CA ILE A 203 -5.40 5.06 -3.43
C ILE A 203 -6.66 4.66 -2.69
N ASP A 204 -7.75 4.47 -3.43
CA ASP A 204 -9.03 4.03 -2.89
C ASP A 204 -9.00 2.51 -2.75
N VAL A 205 -9.17 2.02 -1.53
CA VAL A 205 -9.18 0.59 -1.21
C VAL A 205 -10.56 0.17 -0.76
N LEU A 206 -11.05 -0.93 -1.32
CA LEU A 206 -12.31 -1.54 -0.96
C LEU A 206 -12.07 -2.85 -0.21
N ILE A 207 -12.51 -2.90 1.04
CA ILE A 207 -12.46 -4.07 1.93
C ILE A 207 -13.83 -4.74 1.94
N GLU A 208 -13.86 -6.06 1.77
CA GLU A 208 -15.12 -6.81 1.72
C GLU A 208 -15.86 -6.75 3.05
N ARG A 209 -17.20 -6.71 3.01
CA ARG A 209 -18.09 -6.61 4.19
C ARG A 209 -17.74 -7.54 5.36
N ARG A 210 -17.34 -8.78 5.08
CA ARG A 210 -17.01 -9.80 6.11
C ARG A 210 -15.68 -9.54 6.84
N PHE A 211 -14.88 -8.59 6.35
CA PHE A 211 -13.54 -8.28 6.84
C PHE A 211 -13.40 -6.84 7.35
N THR A 212 -14.48 -6.06 7.34
CA THR A 212 -14.46 -4.64 7.77
C THR A 212 -13.98 -4.48 9.21
N ASP A 213 -14.34 -5.41 10.10
CA ASP A 213 -13.89 -5.44 11.49
C ASP A 213 -12.38 -5.59 11.67
N LEU A 214 -11.65 -6.06 10.65
CA LEU A 214 -10.20 -6.16 10.69
C LEU A 214 -9.52 -4.80 10.59
N VAL A 215 -10.14 -3.84 9.91
CA VAL A 215 -9.55 -2.50 9.76
C VAL A 215 -9.91 -1.67 10.99
N LYS A 216 -8.88 -1.24 11.71
CA LYS A 216 -9.01 -0.38 12.89
C LYS A 216 -8.46 1.00 12.60
N LYS A 217 -8.86 2.01 13.38
CA LYS A 217 -8.30 3.36 13.30
C LYS A 217 -6.77 3.38 13.49
N GLY A 218 -6.21 2.40 14.20
CA GLY A 218 -4.77 2.23 14.40
C GLY A 218 -4.06 1.28 13.42
N SER A 219 -4.75 0.77 12.40
CA SER A 219 -4.17 -0.09 11.37
C SER A 219 -3.10 0.64 10.57
N ARG A 220 -2.04 -0.07 10.20
CA ARG A 220 -1.00 0.41 9.30
C ARG A 220 -0.99 -0.43 8.03
N PHE A 221 -0.89 0.22 6.89
CA PHE A 221 -0.88 -0.40 5.56
C PHE A 221 0.52 -0.26 4.96
N TRP A 222 1.06 -1.31 4.39
CA TRP A 222 2.35 -1.27 3.71
C TRP A 222 2.31 -1.98 2.36
N ASN A 223 3.18 -1.52 1.47
CA ASN A 223 3.34 -2.14 0.17
C ASN A 223 4.12 -3.47 0.31
N VAL A 224 3.66 -4.52 -0.36
CA VAL A 224 4.31 -5.84 -0.41
C VAL A 224 4.65 -6.25 -1.84
N SER A 225 4.78 -5.27 -2.72
CA SER A 225 5.06 -5.48 -4.14
C SER A 225 6.56 -5.62 -4.39
N GLY A 226 6.94 -6.47 -5.34
CA GLY A 226 8.34 -6.70 -5.73
C GLY A 226 9.01 -7.91 -5.08
N VAL A 227 10.26 -8.15 -5.48
CA VAL A 227 11.09 -9.24 -4.96
C VAL A 227 12.04 -8.65 -3.91
N ASP A 228 11.97 -9.15 -2.68
CA ASP A 228 13.01 -8.90 -1.68
C ASP A 228 14.09 -10.00 -1.79
N ALA A 229 15.28 -9.60 -2.26
CA ALA A 229 16.43 -10.46 -2.44
C ALA A 229 17.57 -9.97 -1.55
N ASN A 230 17.74 -10.61 -0.39
CA ASN A 230 18.82 -10.30 0.53
C ASN A 230 20.04 -11.17 0.20
N VAL A 231 21.10 -10.55 -0.30
CA VAL A 231 22.39 -11.18 -0.56
C VAL A 231 23.34 -10.83 0.58
N SER A 232 23.77 -11.85 1.33
CA SER A 232 24.71 -11.71 2.43
C SER A 232 25.93 -12.60 2.23
N ILE A 233 27.01 -12.37 2.97
CA ILE A 233 28.25 -13.17 2.85
C ILE A 233 28.04 -14.62 3.34
N SER A 234 27.07 -14.87 4.20
CA SER A 234 26.67 -16.22 4.63
C SER A 234 25.74 -16.93 3.62
N GLY A 235 25.35 -16.25 2.53
CA GLY A 235 24.53 -16.80 1.46
C GLY A 235 23.47 -15.82 0.94
N ALA A 236 22.84 -16.18 -0.19
CA ALA A 236 21.71 -15.45 -0.73
C ALA A 236 20.40 -16.10 -0.26
N LYS A 237 19.53 -15.32 0.39
CA LYS A 237 18.18 -15.74 0.75
C LYS A 237 17.18 -14.97 -0.08
N VAL A 238 16.59 -15.64 -1.05
CA VAL A 238 15.50 -15.09 -1.87
C VAL A 238 14.20 -15.65 -1.34
N LYS A 239 13.30 -14.78 -0.85
CA LYS A 239 11.99 -15.19 -0.35
C LYS A 239 10.91 -14.62 -1.24
N LEU A 240 10.29 -15.49 -2.05
CA LEU A 240 9.17 -15.14 -2.91
C LEU A 240 7.88 -15.42 -2.13
N GLU A 241 7.23 -14.36 -1.62
CA GLU A 241 6.05 -14.54 -0.77
C GLU A 241 4.73 -14.68 -1.54
N SER A 242 4.59 -14.05 -2.70
CA SER A 242 3.38 -14.12 -3.53
C SER A 242 3.67 -13.79 -4.99
N LEU A 243 3.45 -14.75 -5.89
CA LEU A 243 3.59 -14.53 -7.34
C LEU A 243 2.61 -13.48 -7.87
N ALA A 244 1.41 -13.38 -7.27
CA ALA A 244 0.42 -12.38 -7.66
C ALA A 244 0.87 -10.95 -7.30
N ALA A 245 1.52 -10.78 -6.15
CA ALA A 245 2.08 -9.50 -5.71
C ALA A 245 3.26 -9.02 -6.59
N LEU A 246 3.98 -9.94 -7.24
CA LEU A 246 5.04 -9.60 -8.18
C LEU A 246 4.52 -8.98 -9.48
N VAL A 247 3.35 -9.41 -9.94
CA VAL A 247 2.82 -9.02 -11.25
C VAL A 247 1.93 -7.78 -11.15
N ASN A 248 1.04 -7.75 -10.15
CA ASN A 248 0.02 -6.72 -10.03
C ASN A 248 0.19 -5.82 -8.82
N GLY A 249 1.25 -6.01 -8.04
CA GLY A 249 1.42 -5.35 -6.75
C GLY A 249 0.38 -5.79 -5.71
N ALA A 250 0.68 -5.55 -4.44
CA ALA A 250 -0.23 -5.83 -3.34
C ALA A 250 0.04 -4.96 -2.13
N ILE A 251 -0.99 -4.83 -1.28
CA ILE A 251 -0.95 -4.10 -0.02
C ILE A 251 -1.20 -5.11 1.10
N ALA A 252 -0.50 -4.98 2.21
CA ALA A 252 -0.81 -5.71 3.44
C ALA A 252 -1.07 -4.73 4.58
N PHE A 253 -1.81 -5.16 5.60
CA PHE A 253 -2.05 -4.35 6.77
C PHE A 253 -2.16 -5.16 8.06
N ASP A 254 -2.05 -4.45 9.18
CA ASP A 254 -2.21 -5.01 10.52
C ASP A 254 -3.48 -4.52 11.23
N SER A 255 -3.85 -5.20 12.31
CA SER A 255 -5.05 -4.89 13.10
C SER A 255 -4.66 -4.86 14.58
N PRO A 256 -4.51 -3.67 15.20
CA PRO A 256 -4.24 -3.57 16.62
C PRO A 256 -5.47 -3.99 17.45
N GLU A 257 -5.23 -4.69 18.55
CA GLU A 257 -6.27 -5.25 19.41
C GLU A 257 -7.04 -4.16 20.18
N GLU A 258 -6.32 -3.14 20.67
CA GLU A 258 -6.85 -2.00 21.43
C GLU A 258 -7.11 -0.79 20.51
N SER A 259 -8.01 -0.95 19.53
CA SER A 259 -8.38 0.15 18.63
C SER A 259 -9.81 0.02 18.10
N LYS A 260 -10.48 1.16 17.93
CA LYS A 260 -11.84 1.22 17.38
C LYS A 260 -11.83 0.80 15.89
N PRO A 261 -12.89 0.17 15.38
CA PRO A 261 -13.05 -0.07 13.94
C PRO A 261 -12.92 1.22 13.14
N ALA A 262 -12.34 1.11 11.95
CA ALA A 262 -12.32 2.21 10.98
C ALA A 262 -13.73 2.43 10.41
N GLU A 263 -13.99 3.65 9.98
CA GLU A 263 -15.24 4.07 9.33
C GLU A 263 -15.01 4.28 7.83
N ALA A 264 -16.09 4.34 7.05
CA ALA A 264 -15.99 4.60 5.62
C ALA A 264 -15.31 5.95 5.35
N GLU A 265 -14.50 5.98 4.29
CA GLU A 265 -13.70 7.12 3.86
C GLU A 265 -12.60 7.54 4.86
N ASP A 266 -12.26 6.70 5.85
CA ASP A 266 -11.10 6.93 6.69
C ASP A 266 -9.81 6.93 5.86
N THR A 267 -8.87 7.79 6.26
CA THR A 267 -7.58 7.95 5.59
C THR A 267 -6.45 7.32 6.39
N PHE A 268 -5.58 6.55 5.72
CA PHE A 268 -4.38 5.94 6.29
C PHE A 268 -3.15 6.28 5.46
N GLY A 269 -1.96 6.14 6.05
CA GLY A 269 -0.70 6.17 5.28
C GLY A 269 -0.37 4.79 4.71
N LEU A 270 0.12 4.76 3.47
CA LEU A 270 0.74 3.58 2.88
C LEU A 270 2.26 3.66 3.07
N TYR A 271 2.80 2.78 3.90
CA TYR A 271 4.24 2.62 4.10
C TYR A 271 4.89 1.88 2.93
N GLU A 272 6.17 2.16 2.68
CA GLU A 272 6.95 1.54 1.59
C GLU A 272 7.10 0.04 1.78
N ASP A 273 7.28 -0.42 3.02
CA ASP A 273 7.42 -1.84 3.35
C ASP A 273 7.01 -2.12 4.81
N LEU A 274 7.16 -3.39 5.21
CA LEU A 274 6.86 -3.84 6.57
C LEU A 274 7.76 -3.17 7.63
N ALA A 275 9.04 -2.95 7.34
CA ALA A 275 9.99 -2.37 8.29
C ALA A 275 9.61 -0.92 8.63
N HIS A 276 9.23 -0.13 7.63
CA HIS A 276 8.75 1.24 7.81
C HIS A 276 7.39 1.32 8.52
N SER A 277 6.59 0.25 8.47
CA SER A 277 5.31 0.16 9.17
C SER A 277 5.42 -0.21 10.65
N GLN A 278 6.61 -0.59 11.15
CA GLN A 278 6.84 -1.05 12.53
C GLN A 278 6.42 0.02 13.55
N ARG A 279 5.67 -0.39 14.58
CA ARG A 279 5.32 0.49 15.70
C ARG A 279 6.55 0.67 16.59
N GLY A 280 6.91 1.92 16.87
CA GLY A 280 8.02 2.25 17.75
C GLY A 280 7.95 3.70 18.21
N VAL A 281 8.76 4.02 19.21
CA VAL A 281 8.93 5.39 19.69
C VAL A 281 10.07 6.03 18.91
N ILE A 282 9.77 7.14 18.24
CA ILE A 282 10.78 7.94 17.55
C ILE A 282 11.55 8.75 18.59
N ILE A 283 12.87 8.62 18.57
CA ILE A 283 13.81 9.47 19.31
C ILE A 283 14.67 10.27 18.34
N LYS A 284 15.12 11.46 18.78
CA LYS A 284 16.02 12.31 18.02
C LYS A 284 17.45 12.17 18.52
N LEU A 285 18.39 12.12 17.59
CA LEU A 285 19.82 11.97 17.85
C LEU A 285 20.58 13.18 17.31
N GLU A 286 21.40 13.80 18.16
CA GLU A 286 22.48 14.68 17.69
C GLU A 286 23.74 13.83 17.50
N LEU A 287 24.22 13.77 16.26
CA LEU A 287 25.30 12.86 15.86
C LEU A 287 26.60 13.65 15.68
N PRO A 288 27.76 13.08 16.09
CA PRO A 288 29.05 13.74 15.89
C PRO A 288 29.45 13.80 14.41
N SER A 289 29.02 12.82 13.61
CA SER A 289 29.20 12.76 12.16
C SER A 289 28.26 11.72 11.55
N GLY A 290 27.93 11.82 10.26
CA GLY A 290 27.19 10.80 9.52
C GLY A 290 28.06 9.65 8.97
N ALA A 291 29.37 9.67 9.22
CA ALA A 291 30.30 8.75 8.57
C ALA A 291 30.06 7.30 9.02
N GLY A 292 29.78 6.40 8.07
CA GLY A 292 29.52 4.98 8.34
C GLY A 292 28.17 4.72 9.02
N LEU A 293 27.26 5.70 8.99
CA LEU A 293 25.87 5.57 9.37
C LEU A 293 25.02 5.54 8.09
N THR A 294 23.97 4.75 8.10
CA THR A 294 23.05 4.62 6.97
C THR A 294 21.64 4.49 7.53
N ALA A 295 20.72 5.28 6.97
CA ALA A 295 19.30 5.15 7.28
C ALA A 295 18.84 3.72 6.93
N ASP A 296 17.90 3.22 7.73
CA ASP A 296 17.23 1.94 7.54
C ASP A 296 18.15 0.71 7.59
N SER A 297 19.37 0.86 8.12
CA SER A 297 20.31 -0.27 8.24
C SER A 297 21.25 -0.18 9.44
N THR A 298 21.36 0.98 10.10
CA THR A 298 22.19 1.12 11.31
C THR A 298 21.36 0.77 12.56
N PRO A 299 21.66 -0.34 13.25
CA PRO A 299 20.85 -0.78 14.39
C PRO A 299 21.24 -0.09 15.69
N LEU A 300 20.28 -0.03 16.61
CA LEU A 300 20.48 0.19 18.04
C LEU A 300 20.52 -1.17 18.74
N MET A 301 21.66 -1.46 19.34
CA MET A 301 21.91 -2.68 20.08
C MET A 301 21.71 -2.45 21.57
N TYR A 302 21.11 -3.43 22.24
CA TYR A 302 21.07 -3.52 23.69
C TYR A 302 21.32 -4.97 24.11
N GLN A 303 22.37 -5.21 24.89
CA GLN A 303 22.76 -6.56 25.30
C GLN A 303 22.96 -7.53 24.12
N GLY A 304 23.42 -7.00 22.98
CA GLY A 304 23.64 -7.80 21.76
C GLY A 304 22.38 -8.10 20.95
N LEU A 305 21.21 -7.59 21.34
CA LEU A 305 19.96 -7.66 20.57
C LEU A 305 19.69 -6.33 19.88
N GLU A 306 19.14 -6.38 18.67
CA GLU A 306 18.64 -5.18 17.99
C GLU A 306 17.31 -4.75 18.60
N VAL A 307 17.25 -3.50 19.06
CA VAL A 307 16.09 -2.91 19.76
C VAL A 307 15.63 -1.59 19.15
N GLY A 308 16.20 -1.21 18.01
CA GLY A 308 15.82 -0.02 17.27
C GLY A 308 16.67 0.17 16.03
N GLN A 309 16.31 1.13 15.21
CA GLN A 309 16.93 1.35 13.91
C GLN A 309 16.95 2.83 13.57
N LEU A 310 18.07 3.31 13.04
CA LEU A 310 18.18 4.67 12.52
C LEU A 310 17.32 4.79 11.27
N THR A 311 16.27 5.60 11.29
CA THR A 311 15.31 5.77 10.18
C THR A 311 15.52 7.06 9.40
N LYS A 312 16.25 8.03 9.96
CA LYS A 312 16.54 9.29 9.27
C LYS A 312 17.93 9.80 9.60
N LEU A 313 18.59 10.39 8.60
CA LEU A 313 19.89 11.04 8.74
C LEU A 313 19.91 12.33 7.93
N ASP A 314 20.05 13.46 8.61
CA ASP A 314 20.00 14.79 8.02
C ASP A 314 21.30 15.56 8.30
N LEU A 315 21.77 16.33 7.29
CA LEU A 315 22.82 17.32 7.45
C LEU A 315 22.21 18.71 7.54
N ASN A 316 22.20 19.28 8.74
CA ASN A 316 21.64 20.59 8.99
C ASN A 316 22.62 21.72 8.61
N PRO A 317 22.09 22.94 8.37
CA PRO A 317 22.91 24.13 8.23
C PRO A 317 23.88 24.30 9.40
N GLY A 318 25.12 24.70 9.11
CA GLY A 318 26.19 24.81 10.12
C GLY A 318 26.98 23.51 10.35
N GLY A 319 26.74 22.46 9.54
CA GLY A 319 27.52 21.22 9.57
C GLY A 319 27.14 20.26 10.70
N LYS A 320 26.02 20.51 11.39
CA LYS A 320 25.49 19.61 12.42
C LYS A 320 24.77 18.44 11.77
N VAL A 321 25.07 17.23 12.21
CA VAL A 321 24.39 16.02 11.76
C VAL A 321 23.36 15.62 12.80
N THR A 322 22.12 15.39 12.36
CA THR A 322 21.05 14.87 13.23
C THR A 322 20.44 13.62 12.62
N GLY A 323 19.82 12.79 13.43
CA GLY A 323 19.07 11.65 12.97
C GLY A 323 17.81 11.41 13.77
N GLU A 324 16.92 10.61 13.21
CA GLU A 324 15.77 10.05 13.91
C GLU A 324 15.91 8.53 13.96
N MET A 325 15.53 7.95 15.07
CA MET A 325 15.64 6.52 15.31
C MET A 325 14.32 6.00 15.86
N THR A 326 13.83 4.91 15.28
CA THR A 326 12.67 4.19 15.77
C THR A 326 13.14 3.13 16.75
N VAL A 327 12.62 3.18 17.98
CA VAL A 327 12.99 2.26 19.06
C VAL A 327 11.81 1.36 19.40
N ASP A 328 12.09 0.09 19.68
CA ASP A 328 11.11 -0.91 20.08
C ASP A 328 10.37 -0.46 21.37
N PRO A 329 9.03 -0.52 21.42
CA PRO A 329 8.24 -0.15 22.59
C PRO A 329 8.67 -0.83 23.91
N SER A 330 9.22 -2.05 23.84
CA SER A 330 9.65 -2.83 25.00
C SER A 330 10.81 -2.21 25.78
N VAL A 331 11.69 -1.44 25.10
CA VAL A 331 12.87 -0.82 25.72
C VAL A 331 12.68 0.67 26.01
N VAL A 332 11.50 1.24 25.70
CA VAL A 332 11.22 2.68 25.92
C VAL A 332 11.38 3.09 27.38
N THR A 333 11.11 2.18 28.32
CA THR A 333 11.29 2.43 29.77
C THR A 333 12.75 2.65 30.17
N LEU A 334 13.70 2.27 29.32
CA LEU A 334 15.14 2.46 29.48
C LEU A 334 15.62 3.81 28.94
N LEU A 335 14.77 4.58 28.24
CA LEU A 335 15.12 5.87 27.65
C LEU A 335 14.89 7.01 28.66
N ARG A 336 15.90 7.32 29.46
CA ARG A 336 15.85 8.26 30.58
C ARG A 336 16.94 9.33 30.48
N GLU A 337 16.91 10.29 31.40
CA GLU A 337 17.83 11.43 31.46
C GLU A 337 19.31 11.01 31.41
N ASN A 338 19.69 9.99 32.19
CA ASN A 338 21.06 9.48 32.25
C ASN A 338 21.34 8.31 31.29
N THR A 339 20.38 7.95 30.42
CA THR A 339 20.60 6.95 29.38
C THR A 339 21.51 7.50 28.30
N ARG A 340 22.42 6.66 27.83
CA ARG A 340 23.38 7.02 26.79
C ARG A 340 23.25 6.13 25.57
N ILE A 341 23.52 6.75 24.43
CA ILE A 341 23.58 6.09 23.14
C ILE A 341 24.98 6.32 22.61
N GLU A 342 25.75 5.24 22.50
CA GLU A 342 27.16 5.27 22.15
C GLU A 342 27.37 4.72 20.76
N LEU A 343 28.21 5.37 19.96
CA LEU A 343 28.58 4.85 18.65
C LEU A 343 29.72 3.84 18.79
N ARG A 344 29.46 2.58 18.45
CA ARG A 344 30.44 1.50 18.44
C ARG A 344 30.96 1.27 17.03
N ASN A 345 32.28 1.26 16.90
CA ASN A 345 32.95 0.83 15.69
C ASN A 345 33.30 -0.65 15.81
N PRO A 346 33.18 -1.44 14.73
CA PRO A 346 33.56 -2.83 14.77
C PRO A 346 35.08 -2.92 14.91
N LYS A 347 35.54 -3.65 15.93
CA LYS A 347 36.97 -3.86 16.20
C LYS A 347 37.37 -5.22 15.63
N LEU A 348 38.45 -5.25 14.85
CA LEU A 348 39.09 -6.50 14.46
C LEU A 348 39.92 -7.01 15.65
N SER A 349 39.47 -8.11 16.27
CA SER A 349 40.26 -8.82 17.28
C SER A 349 40.88 -10.08 16.69
N LEU A 350 42.12 -10.37 17.08
CA LEU A 350 42.80 -11.64 16.76
C LEU A 350 42.27 -12.81 17.60
N SER A 351 41.60 -12.54 18.72
CA SER A 351 40.98 -13.56 19.58
C SER A 351 39.59 -13.98 19.09
N ASP A 352 38.85 -13.02 18.52
CA ASP A 352 37.45 -13.19 18.11
C ASP A 352 37.26 -12.53 16.75
N ALA A 353 37.46 -13.32 15.70
CA ALA A 353 37.22 -12.89 14.33
C ALA A 353 35.71 -12.83 14.05
N ASN A 354 35.03 -11.82 14.59
CA ASN A 354 33.61 -11.58 14.28
C ASN A 354 33.49 -10.84 12.93
N LEU A 355 33.57 -11.61 11.83
CA LEU A 355 33.43 -11.06 10.48
C LEU A 355 32.07 -10.41 10.25
N SER A 356 31.00 -10.90 10.90
CA SER A 356 29.66 -10.32 10.78
C SER A 356 29.62 -8.87 11.28
N ALA A 357 30.26 -8.58 12.41
CA ALA A 357 30.33 -7.22 12.96
C ALA A 357 31.07 -6.23 12.03
N LEU A 358 32.07 -6.71 11.28
CA LEU A 358 32.81 -5.88 10.32
C LEU A 358 31.94 -5.50 9.10
N LEU A 359 30.96 -6.34 8.74
CA LEU A 359 30.05 -6.10 7.63
C LEU A 359 28.87 -5.22 8.01
N THR A 360 28.35 -5.37 9.22
CA THR A 360 27.29 -4.49 9.73
C THR A 360 27.77 -3.04 9.86
N GLY A 361 29.08 -2.83 9.94
CA GLY A 361 29.67 -1.50 10.09
C GLY A 361 29.44 -0.97 11.50
N LYS A 362 29.19 0.35 11.61
CA LYS A 362 28.98 0.98 12.90
C LYS A 362 27.61 0.63 13.46
N THR A 363 27.51 0.57 14.78
CA THR A 363 26.27 0.26 15.50
C THR A 363 26.10 1.24 16.65
N PHE A 364 24.86 1.52 17.04
CA PHE A 364 24.60 2.24 18.28
C PHE A 364 24.47 1.24 19.43
N GLU A 365 24.98 1.56 20.61
CA GLU A 365 24.79 0.77 21.83
C GLU A 365 23.97 1.59 22.83
N LEU A 366 22.88 1.00 23.32
CA LEU A 366 22.06 1.58 24.38
C LEU A 366 22.63 1.24 25.75
N VAL A 367 22.99 2.26 26.52
CA VAL A 367 23.45 2.14 27.91
C VAL A 367 22.40 2.79 28.82
N PRO A 368 21.52 2.02 29.47
CA PRO A 368 20.45 2.56 30.32
C PRO A 368 20.99 3.34 31.51
N GLY A 369 20.24 4.37 31.92
CA GLY A 369 20.47 5.11 33.15
C GLY A 369 19.16 5.49 33.82
N ASP A 370 19.26 6.11 35.00
CA ASP A 370 18.10 6.56 35.78
C ASP A 370 17.66 7.98 35.40
N GLY A 371 16.52 8.42 35.97
CA GLY A 371 16.00 9.77 35.82
C GLY A 371 14.70 9.85 35.01
N GLU A 372 14.32 11.07 34.65
CA GLU A 372 13.08 11.34 33.93
C GLU A 372 13.11 10.80 32.49
N PRO A 373 11.97 10.36 31.92
CA PRO A 373 11.91 9.89 30.54
C PRO A 373 12.38 10.94 29.53
N ARG A 374 13.16 10.51 28.54
CA ARG A 374 13.75 11.41 27.52
C ARG A 374 13.60 10.83 26.11
N LYS A 375 13.43 11.70 25.11
CA LYS A 375 13.31 11.32 23.68
C LYS A 375 14.37 11.94 22.77
N GLU A 376 15.29 12.70 23.33
CA GLU A 376 16.36 13.38 22.57
C GLU A 376 17.70 13.08 23.23
N PHE A 377 18.66 12.59 22.44
CA PHE A 377 19.95 12.12 22.93
C PHE A 377 21.10 12.68 22.08
N VAL A 378 22.21 12.98 22.73
CA VAL A 378 23.47 13.32 22.06
C VAL A 378 24.30 12.05 21.99
N VAL A 379 24.61 11.61 20.78
CA VAL A 379 25.41 10.41 20.56
C VAL A 379 26.88 10.71 20.82
N VAL A 380 27.50 9.90 21.66
CA VAL A 380 28.92 10.06 22.01
C VAL A 380 29.76 9.10 21.14
N PRO A 381 30.88 9.56 20.55
CA PRO A 381 31.85 8.65 19.95
C PRO A 381 32.38 7.64 20.98
N GLY A 382 32.52 6.37 20.60
CA GLY A 382 32.95 5.31 21.52
C GLY A 382 34.26 5.59 22.27
N GLU A 383 35.22 6.33 21.69
CA GLU A 383 36.46 6.67 22.41
C GLU A 383 36.25 7.70 23.53
N LYS A 384 35.20 8.52 23.43
CA LYS A 384 34.86 9.56 24.40
C LYS A 384 33.78 9.13 25.38
N ALA A 385 33.15 7.97 25.17
CA ALA A 385 32.09 7.42 26.01
C ALA A 385 32.44 7.41 27.51
N LEU A 386 33.66 6.97 27.84
CA LEU A 386 34.13 6.86 29.22
C LEU A 386 34.16 8.21 29.95
N LEU A 387 34.40 9.34 29.25
CA LEU A 387 34.40 10.67 29.88
C LEU A 387 33.05 11.09 30.44
N HIS A 388 31.98 10.49 29.94
CA HIS A 388 30.64 10.84 30.38
C HIS A 388 30.18 9.94 31.53
N GLU A 389 30.91 8.87 31.89
CA GLU A 389 30.50 8.00 32.98
C GLU A 389 30.46 8.73 34.33
N PRO A 390 29.45 8.45 35.17
CA PRO A 390 29.41 9.00 36.51
C PRO A 390 30.68 8.63 37.28
N ASP A 391 31.28 9.60 37.97
CA ASP A 391 32.46 9.41 38.82
C ASP A 391 33.75 8.94 38.10
N VAL A 392 33.84 9.10 36.77
CA VAL A 392 35.08 8.87 36.03
C VAL A 392 36.20 9.81 36.52
N LEU A 393 37.43 9.29 36.65
CA LEU A 393 38.60 10.11 36.99
C LEU A 393 39.34 10.51 35.71
N THR A 394 39.26 11.78 35.36
CA THR A 394 39.96 12.35 34.20
C THR A 394 41.28 13.00 34.64
N LEU A 395 42.37 12.61 34.01
CA LEU A 395 43.71 13.16 34.27
C LEU A 395 44.32 13.72 32.98
N THR A 396 45.10 14.79 33.13
CA THR A 396 45.88 15.39 32.05
C THR A 396 47.35 15.07 32.24
N LEU A 397 47.93 14.31 31.32
CA LEU A 397 49.33 13.90 31.33
C LEU A 397 50.11 14.69 30.29
N THR A 398 51.34 15.10 30.60
CA THR A 398 52.22 15.81 29.68
C THR A 398 53.47 14.99 29.39
N ALA A 399 53.93 15.03 28.13
CA ALA A 399 55.11 14.31 27.70
C ALA A 399 55.81 15.06 26.55
N PRO A 400 57.14 14.92 26.37
CA PRO A 400 57.85 15.64 25.31
C PRO A 400 57.53 15.11 23.90
N GLU A 401 57.15 13.84 23.78
CA GLU A 401 56.78 13.17 22.52
C GLU A 401 55.46 12.42 22.66
N SER A 402 54.89 11.98 21.54
CA SER A 402 53.70 11.13 21.57
C SER A 402 53.99 9.68 21.95
N TYR A 403 55.24 9.20 21.82
CA TYR A 403 55.63 7.81 22.03
C TYR A 403 54.82 6.75 21.25
N GLY A 404 54.16 7.14 20.15
CA GLY A 404 53.24 6.26 19.43
C GLY A 404 51.94 5.94 20.20
N ILE A 405 51.66 6.66 21.28
CA ILE A 405 50.41 6.56 22.03
C ILE A 405 49.32 7.32 21.31
N ASP A 406 48.20 6.67 21.03
CA ASP A 406 47.02 7.26 20.39
C ASP A 406 45.75 7.16 21.24
N ALA A 407 44.71 7.90 20.85
CA ALA A 407 43.39 7.78 21.46
C ALA A 407 42.87 6.34 21.36
N GLY A 408 42.18 5.89 22.41
CA GLY A 408 41.68 4.51 22.55
C GLY A 408 42.70 3.48 23.06
N GLN A 409 43.97 3.85 23.24
CA GLN A 409 44.94 2.92 23.86
C GLN A 409 44.63 2.69 25.35
N PRO A 410 44.79 1.45 25.85
CA PRO A 410 44.42 1.10 27.22
C PRO A 410 45.41 1.65 28.25
N LEU A 411 44.89 2.07 29.40
CA LEU A 411 45.67 2.37 30.59
C LEU A 411 45.79 1.09 31.42
N ILE A 412 47.02 0.64 31.70
CA ILE A 412 47.28 -0.64 32.37
C ILE A 412 47.82 -0.40 33.78
N LEU A 413 47.23 -1.07 34.77
CA LEU A 413 47.74 -1.16 36.15
C LEU A 413 47.88 -2.63 36.54
N HIS A 414 49.09 -3.05 36.91
CA HIS A 414 49.41 -4.44 37.27
C HIS A 414 48.95 -5.49 36.24
N GLY A 415 49.06 -5.16 34.94
CA GLY A 415 48.65 -6.04 33.85
C GLY A 415 47.15 -6.05 33.54
N VAL A 416 46.35 -5.29 34.28
CA VAL A 416 44.90 -5.16 34.07
C VAL A 416 44.59 -3.80 33.45
N GLN A 417 43.70 -3.76 32.46
CA GLN A 417 43.19 -2.51 31.91
C GLN A 417 42.29 -1.83 32.94
N VAL A 418 42.57 -0.56 33.25
CA VAL A 418 41.83 0.23 34.26
C VAL A 418 41.26 1.53 33.71
N GLY A 419 41.51 1.82 32.44
CA GLY A 419 41.09 3.05 31.79
C GLY A 419 41.59 3.11 30.35
N GLN A 420 41.52 4.29 29.75
CA GLN A 420 41.95 4.51 28.38
C GLN A 420 42.45 5.95 28.15
N VAL A 421 43.27 6.11 27.13
CA VAL A 421 43.61 7.41 26.55
C VAL A 421 42.42 7.92 25.75
N ILE A 422 41.95 9.13 26.03
CA ILE A 422 40.76 9.70 25.38
C ILE A 422 41.14 10.61 24.23
N ASP A 423 42.10 11.51 24.45
CA ASP A 423 42.61 12.38 23.40
C ASP A 423 44.10 12.65 23.54
N ARG A 424 44.69 13.11 22.44
CA ARG A 424 46.07 13.56 22.34
C ARG A 424 46.07 14.91 21.64
N LYS A 425 46.71 15.91 22.26
CA LYS A 425 46.87 17.25 21.70
C LYS A 425 48.35 17.61 21.62
N LEU A 426 48.77 18.04 20.42
CA LEU A 426 50.10 18.61 20.24
C LEU A 426 50.09 20.07 20.70
N THR A 427 51.08 20.43 21.51
CA THR A 427 51.29 21.78 22.03
C THR A 427 52.72 22.23 21.74
N SER A 428 53.02 23.51 21.92
CA SER A 428 54.38 24.03 21.77
C SER A 428 55.39 23.46 22.79
N LYS A 429 54.92 22.84 23.88
CA LYS A 429 55.75 22.27 24.96
C LYS A 429 55.87 20.74 24.88
N GLY A 430 55.34 20.12 23.84
CA GLY A 430 55.25 18.67 23.69
C GLY A 430 53.81 18.19 23.51
N VAL A 431 53.53 16.96 23.92
CA VAL A 431 52.24 16.30 23.76
C VAL A 431 51.50 16.26 25.10
N THR A 432 50.21 16.59 25.08
CA THR A 432 49.31 16.45 26.23
C THR A 432 48.29 15.35 25.93
N PHE A 433 48.09 14.45 26.88
CA PHE A 433 47.12 13.36 26.82
C PHE A 433 46.03 13.59 27.85
N THR A 434 44.77 13.44 27.46
CA THR A 434 43.67 13.28 28.41
C THR A 434 43.42 11.79 28.58
N VAL A 435 43.51 11.29 29.81
CA VAL A 435 43.20 9.89 30.14
C VAL A 435 42.02 9.83 31.08
N ALA A 436 41.22 8.77 30.95
CA ALA A 436 40.08 8.51 31.83
C ALA A 436 40.26 7.14 32.48
N ILE A 437 40.04 7.10 33.80
CA ILE A 437 40.10 5.89 34.63
C ILE A 437 38.68 5.54 35.05
N GLU A 438 38.33 4.26 34.88
CA GLU A 438 37.00 3.74 35.21
C GLU A 438 36.66 3.95 36.69
N PRO A 439 35.38 4.23 37.03
CA PRO A 439 34.96 4.51 38.41
C PRO A 439 35.39 3.42 39.41
N GLN A 440 35.27 2.15 39.02
CA GLN A 440 35.67 0.98 39.83
C GLN A 440 37.17 0.91 40.17
N HIS A 441 38.01 1.65 39.44
CA HIS A 441 39.46 1.68 39.63
C HIS A 441 39.97 3.04 40.12
N ARG A 442 39.08 4.03 40.28
CA ARG A 442 39.38 5.39 40.71
C ARG A 442 40.27 5.45 41.95
N GLU A 443 39.91 4.72 43.00
CA GLU A 443 40.64 4.74 44.29
C GLU A 443 42.04 4.11 44.23
N ARG A 444 42.33 3.35 43.17
CA ARG A 444 43.63 2.67 43.01
C ARG A 444 44.70 3.63 42.48
N VAL A 445 44.31 4.74 41.86
CA VAL A 445 45.24 5.75 41.36
C VAL A 445 45.31 6.92 42.33
N LYS A 446 46.44 7.00 43.05
CA LYS A 446 46.71 8.03 44.07
C LYS A 446 47.57 9.17 43.50
N GLY A 447 47.61 10.31 44.19
CA GLY A 447 48.29 11.52 43.70
C GLY A 447 49.81 11.38 43.46
N ASP A 448 50.44 10.36 44.04
CA ASP A 448 51.87 10.04 43.87
C ASP A 448 52.14 9.03 42.74
N SER A 449 51.10 8.56 42.04
CA SER A 449 51.21 7.60 40.94
C SER A 449 52.11 8.10 39.82
N LYS A 450 52.85 7.18 39.19
CA LYS A 450 53.70 7.46 38.03
C LYS A 450 53.13 6.77 36.79
N PHE A 451 53.22 7.46 35.67
CA PHE A 451 52.76 6.96 34.37
C PHE A 451 53.97 6.64 33.50
N VAL A 452 54.00 5.43 32.96
CA VAL A 452 55.12 4.90 32.17
C VAL A 452 54.60 4.46 30.81
N VAL A 453 55.38 4.73 29.77
CA VAL A 453 55.07 4.33 28.39
C VAL A 453 55.25 2.82 28.24
N ASN A 454 54.23 2.13 27.72
CA ASN A 454 54.25 0.68 27.46
C ASN A 454 54.19 0.34 25.95
N SER A 455 54.38 1.33 25.07
CA SER A 455 54.27 1.18 23.62
C SER A 455 55.59 0.84 22.90
N ARG A 456 56.72 0.81 23.62
CA ARG A 456 58.06 0.56 23.04
C ARG A 456 58.66 -0.73 23.61
N VAL A 457 59.23 -1.54 22.73
CA VAL A 457 60.04 -2.70 23.14
C VAL A 457 61.46 -2.22 23.39
N ASP A 458 61.94 -2.33 24.62
CA ASP A 458 63.34 -2.10 24.99
C ASP A 458 64.02 -3.45 25.29
N VAL A 459 64.85 -3.92 24.37
CA VAL A 459 65.61 -5.17 24.54
C VAL A 459 67.00 -4.84 25.06
N LYS A 460 67.21 -5.06 26.36
CA LYS A 460 68.54 -4.95 26.98
C LYS A 460 69.25 -6.29 26.90
N VAL A 461 70.30 -6.37 26.10
CA VAL A 461 71.16 -7.54 26.01
C VAL A 461 72.35 -7.34 26.95
N GLY A 462 72.39 -8.11 28.04
CA GLY A 462 73.53 -8.16 28.96
C GLY A 462 74.24 -9.50 28.84
N ALA A 463 75.57 -9.49 28.76
CA ALA A 463 76.36 -10.70 28.90
C ALA A 463 76.31 -11.15 30.37
N GLY A 464 75.46 -12.13 30.69
CA GLY A 464 75.48 -12.80 31.98
C GLY A 464 76.73 -13.67 32.08
N TRP A 465 77.81 -13.13 32.63
CA TRP A 465 78.91 -13.95 33.12
C TRP A 465 78.42 -14.66 34.39
N ARG A 466 78.46 -15.99 34.34
CA ARG A 466 78.05 -16.91 35.40
C ARG A 466 78.87 -16.76 36.66
#